data_AF-A0A482VUU7-F1
#
_entry.id   AF-A0A482VUU7-F1
#
_cell.length_a   1.000
_cell.length_b   1.000
_cell.length_c   1.000
_cell.angle_alpha   90.00
_cell.angle_beta   90.00
_cell.angle_gamma   90.00
#
_symmetry.space_group_name_H-M   'P 1'
#
loop_
_entity.id
_entity.type
_entity.pdbx_description
1 polymer ?
#
loop_
_entity_poly.entity_id
_entity_poly.type
_entity_poly.pdbx_seq_one_letter_code
_entity_poly.pdbx_strand_id
1 'polypeptide(L)'
;MGAVGGLRRVKSAMKVARNVLDYTTHSFIVGDLATEFAKKFKFPEESLSTNYSLNIRKEWKSNKCQPNFWRNVKPDPTLNCGPYEPTTSTAASHDYSSSDSHDTIGMIAIDENGNVVAGTSTNGLTHKIPGRVGDSPIAGAGAYADNDVGAAVATGNGDLMMRFLP
;
A
#
# COMPACT_ATOMS: atom_id res chain seq x y z
N MET A 1 4.06 14.98 -9.65
CA MET A 1 3.74 14.09 -8.49
C MET A 1 4.92 13.19 -8.19
N GLY A 2 5.02 12.66 -6.97
CA GLY A 2 6.04 11.66 -6.62
C GLY A 2 5.44 10.59 -5.72
N ALA A 3 5.78 9.33 -5.97
CA ALA A 3 5.21 8.17 -5.31
C ALA A 3 6.24 7.07 -5.08
N VAL A 4 6.01 6.26 -4.04
CA VAL A 4 6.75 5.03 -3.77
C VAL A 4 5.82 3.89 -3.36
N GLY A 5 6.06 2.70 -3.90
CA GLY A 5 5.20 1.54 -3.73
C GLY A 5 6.00 0.33 -3.27
N GLY A 6 5.54 -0.39 -2.25
CA GLY A 6 6.29 -1.53 -1.72
C GLY A 6 7.68 -1.15 -1.19
N LEU A 7 7.86 0.10 -0.74
CA LEU A 7 9.10 0.57 -0.12
C LEU A 7 9.32 -0.19 1.19
N ARG A 8 10.41 -0.96 1.25
CA ARG A 8 10.78 -1.73 2.43
C ARG A 8 11.92 -1.05 3.17
N ARG A 9 11.97 -1.29 4.48
CA ARG A 9 13.11 -0.92 5.34
C ARG A 9 13.39 0.59 5.45
N VAL A 10 12.46 1.46 5.06
CA VAL A 10 12.61 2.91 5.18
C VAL A 10 11.33 3.48 5.80
N LYS A 11 11.47 4.08 6.99
CA LYS A 11 10.32 4.56 7.78
C LYS A 11 9.62 5.77 7.16
N SER A 12 10.37 6.68 6.54
CA SER A 12 9.86 7.98 6.07
C SER A 12 9.34 7.92 4.63
N ALA A 13 8.36 7.07 4.33
CA ALA A 13 7.87 6.83 2.97
C ALA A 13 7.45 8.12 2.23
N MET A 14 6.71 9.03 2.89
CA MET A 14 6.29 10.30 2.30
C MET A 14 7.48 11.20 1.90
N LYS A 15 8.55 11.22 2.70
CA LYS A 15 9.76 11.98 2.37
C LYS A 15 10.48 11.38 1.16
N VAL A 16 10.48 10.05 1.02
CA VAL A 16 11.04 9.41 -0.18
C VAL A 16 10.19 9.74 -1.41
N ALA A 17 8.86 9.69 -1.30
CA ALA A 17 7.96 10.10 -2.38
C ALA A 17 8.18 11.57 -2.79
N ARG A 18 8.40 12.46 -1.81
CA ARG A 18 8.77 13.85 -2.06
C ARG A 18 10.11 13.96 -2.82
N ASN A 19 11.10 13.15 -2.48
CA ASN A 19 12.36 13.14 -3.23
C ASN A 19 12.19 12.61 -4.66
N VAL A 20 11.26 11.70 -4.92
CA VAL A 20 10.91 11.30 -6.30
C VAL A 20 10.37 12.52 -7.07
N LEU A 21 9.48 13.31 -6.45
CA LEU A 21 8.93 14.53 -7.04
C LEU A 21 10.00 15.60 -7.31
N ASP A 22 10.86 15.88 -6.33
CA ASP A 22 11.76 17.04 -6.38
C ASP A 22 13.05 16.77 -7.19
N TYR A 23 13.52 15.51 -7.23
CA TYR A 23 14.87 15.19 -7.74
C TYR A 23 14.89 14.19 -8.89
N THR A 24 13.73 13.85 -9.47
CA THR A 24 13.67 12.96 -10.63
C THR A 24 12.65 13.46 -11.64
N THR A 25 12.76 13.00 -12.88
CA THR A 25 11.70 13.17 -13.90
C THR A 25 10.67 12.04 -13.86
N HIS A 26 10.80 11.10 -12.92
CA HIS A 26 9.89 9.98 -12.74
C HIS A 26 8.79 10.33 -11.74
N SER A 27 7.66 9.64 -11.85
CA SER A 27 6.53 9.84 -10.92
C SER A 27 6.41 8.74 -9.87
N PHE A 28 6.95 7.54 -10.11
CA PHE A 28 6.71 6.38 -9.25
C PHE A 28 7.88 5.40 -9.27
N ILE A 29 8.39 5.03 -8.09
CA ILE A 29 9.48 4.04 -7.92
C ILE A 29 9.02 2.97 -6.92
N VAL A 30 9.30 1.68 -7.19
CA VAL A 30 8.74 0.58 -6.41
C VAL A 30 9.75 -0.45 -5.91
N GLY A 31 9.35 -1.19 -4.88
CA GLY A 31 10.05 -2.36 -4.36
C GLY A 31 11.38 -2.05 -3.68
N ASP A 32 12.29 -3.03 -3.69
CA ASP A 32 13.62 -2.88 -3.09
C ASP A 32 14.48 -1.83 -3.82
N LEU A 33 14.22 -1.55 -5.11
CA LEU A 33 14.91 -0.48 -5.83
C LEU A 33 14.47 0.93 -5.37
N ALA A 34 13.25 1.08 -4.83
CA ALA A 34 12.85 2.30 -4.15
C ALA A 34 13.64 2.51 -2.85
N THR A 35 14.00 1.43 -2.15
CA THR A 35 14.88 1.48 -0.97
C THR A 35 16.29 1.91 -1.36
N GLU A 36 16.84 1.35 -2.44
CA GLU A 36 18.14 1.77 -2.96
C GLU A 36 18.15 3.23 -3.43
N PHE A 37 17.06 3.70 -4.05
CA PHE A 37 16.88 5.12 -4.34
C PHE A 37 16.89 5.97 -3.06
N ALA A 38 16.13 5.58 -2.03
CA ALA A 38 16.10 6.30 -0.76
C ALA A 38 17.49 6.39 -0.10
N LYS A 39 18.29 5.33 -0.18
CA LYS A 39 19.65 5.30 0.38
C LYS A 39 20.56 6.34 -0.27
N LYS A 40 20.38 6.67 -1.56
CA LYS A 40 21.14 7.76 -2.21
C LYS A 40 20.88 9.12 -1.58
N PHE A 41 19.72 9.29 -0.93
CA PHE A 41 19.35 10.47 -0.15
C PHE A 41 19.55 10.30 1.36
N LYS A 42 20.37 9.33 1.78
CA LYS A 42 20.78 9.09 3.17
C LYS A 42 19.62 8.72 4.12
N PHE A 43 18.50 8.22 3.60
CA PHE A 43 17.48 7.62 4.47
C PHE A 43 18.04 6.35 5.12
N PRO A 44 17.83 6.14 6.43
CA PRO A 44 18.29 4.95 7.12
C PRO A 44 17.53 3.71 6.62
N GLU A 45 18.28 2.64 6.37
CA GLU A 45 17.73 1.31 6.10
C GLU A 45 17.62 0.54 7.41
N GLU A 46 16.39 0.28 7.88
CA GLU A 46 16.11 -0.35 9.17
C GLU A 46 14.93 -1.31 9.09
N SER A 47 14.86 -2.28 10.01
CA SER A 47 13.67 -3.12 10.11
C SER A 47 12.49 -2.30 10.64
N LEU A 48 11.38 -2.30 9.90
CA LEU A 48 10.12 -1.70 10.35
C LEU A 48 9.26 -2.66 11.17
N SER A 49 9.73 -3.90 11.38
CA SER A 49 8.99 -4.90 12.14
C SER A 49 9.16 -4.65 13.64
N THR A 50 8.04 -4.55 14.35
CA THR A 50 7.98 -4.49 15.81
C THR A 50 7.62 -5.85 16.40
N ASN A 51 7.88 -6.06 17.69
CA ASN A 51 7.46 -7.27 18.40
C ASN A 51 5.95 -7.54 18.24
N TYR A 52 5.13 -6.47 18.25
CA TYR A 52 3.70 -6.54 17.98
C TYR A 52 3.40 -7.11 16.57
N SER A 53 3.97 -6.52 15.52
CA SER A 53 3.76 -6.99 14.14
C SER A 53 4.30 -8.41 13.89
N LEU A 54 5.38 -8.79 14.58
CA LEU A 54 5.94 -10.13 14.50
C LEU A 54 5.03 -11.16 15.16
N ASN A 55 4.38 -10.83 16.29
CA ASN A 55 3.42 -11.70 16.95
C ASN A 55 2.17 -11.91 16.08
N ILE A 56 1.59 -10.84 15.53
CA ILE A 56 0.47 -10.93 14.57
C ILE A 56 0.83 -11.85 13.39
N ARG A 57 2.04 -11.69 12.83
CA ARG A 57 2.51 -12.55 11.73
C ARG A 57 2.67 -14.01 12.15
N LYS A 58 3.15 -14.28 13.37
CA LYS A 58 3.30 -15.64 13.90
C LYS A 58 1.94 -16.30 14.10
N GLU A 59 1.01 -15.60 14.74
CA GLU A 59 -0.37 -16.07 14.95
C GLU A 59 -1.08 -16.38 13.63
N TRP A 60 -0.99 -15.47 12.66
CA TRP A 60 -1.53 -15.66 11.32
C TRP A 60 -0.97 -16.92 10.63
N LYS A 61 0.35 -17.14 10.71
CA LYS A 61 0.97 -18.36 10.16
C LYS A 61 0.51 -19.64 10.88
N SER A 62 0.43 -19.60 12.21
CA SER A 62 -0.09 -20.73 13.01
C SER A 62 -1.55 -21.01 12.68
N ASN A 63 -2.33 -19.99 12.34
CA ASN A 63 -3.71 -20.08 11.88
C ASN A 63 -3.81 -20.34 10.36
N LYS A 64 -2.91 -21.15 9.80
CA LYS A 64 -2.94 -21.56 8.38
C LYS A 64 -3.06 -20.38 7.40
N CYS A 65 -2.40 -19.27 7.73
CA CYS A 65 -2.41 -18.05 6.94
C CYS A 65 -3.81 -17.44 6.74
N GLN A 66 -4.71 -17.55 7.73
CA GLN A 66 -6.02 -16.90 7.71
C GLN A 66 -6.05 -15.61 8.53
N PRO A 67 -6.66 -14.53 7.99
CA PRO A 67 -7.30 -14.46 6.67
C PRO A 67 -6.29 -14.29 5.51
N ASN A 68 -6.69 -14.63 4.29
CA ASN A 68 -5.93 -14.36 3.08
C ASN A 68 -6.80 -13.92 1.89
N PHE A 69 -6.12 -13.55 0.79
CA PHE A 69 -6.72 -12.97 -0.41
C PHE A 69 -6.61 -13.88 -1.64
N TRP A 70 -6.24 -15.16 -1.46
CA TRP A 70 -6.14 -16.11 -2.57
C TRP A 70 -7.53 -16.66 -2.92
N ARG A 71 -7.81 -16.75 -4.22
CA ARG A 71 -9.07 -17.29 -4.76
C ARG A 71 -8.78 -18.16 -5.97
N ASN A 72 -9.60 -19.18 -6.20
CA ASN A 72 -9.47 -20.09 -7.32
C ASN A 72 -8.06 -20.70 -7.42
N VAL A 73 -7.54 -21.16 -6.28
CA VAL A 73 -6.25 -21.87 -6.19
C VAL A 73 -6.39 -23.19 -5.42
N LYS A 74 -5.44 -24.10 -5.66
CA LYS A 74 -5.24 -25.34 -4.91
C LYS A 74 -3.81 -25.38 -4.34
N PRO A 75 -3.55 -26.04 -3.20
CA PRO A 75 -4.54 -26.63 -2.29
C PRO A 75 -5.43 -25.54 -1.67
N ASP A 76 -6.55 -25.93 -1.04
CA ASP A 76 -7.55 -24.99 -0.51
C ASP A 76 -6.89 -23.89 0.35
N PRO A 77 -7.01 -22.61 -0.05
CA PRO A 77 -6.36 -21.50 0.62
C PRO A 77 -6.91 -21.22 2.02
N THR A 78 -8.06 -21.76 2.41
CA THR A 78 -8.58 -21.64 3.78
C THR A 78 -7.89 -22.59 4.77
N LEU A 79 -7.24 -23.64 4.24
CA LEU A 79 -6.62 -24.70 5.03
C LEU A 79 -5.09 -24.74 4.92
N ASN A 80 -4.51 -24.04 3.95
CA ASN A 80 -3.10 -24.13 3.61
C ASN A 80 -2.48 -22.73 3.45
N CYS A 81 -1.15 -22.66 3.45
CA CYS A 81 -0.39 -21.43 3.20
C CYS A 81 0.26 -21.41 1.80
N GLY A 82 -0.15 -22.30 0.91
CA GLY A 82 0.50 -22.57 -0.37
C GLY A 82 1.73 -23.50 -0.26
N PRO A 83 2.55 -23.61 -1.31
CA PRO A 83 2.44 -22.90 -2.58
C PRO A 83 1.13 -23.21 -3.30
N TYR A 84 0.64 -22.23 -4.06
CA TYR A 84 -0.66 -22.30 -4.71
C TYR A 84 -0.50 -22.48 -6.22
N GLU A 85 -1.36 -23.32 -6.79
CA GLU A 85 -1.53 -23.47 -8.23
C GLU A 85 -2.93 -22.99 -8.65
N PRO A 86 -3.08 -22.36 -9.83
CA PRO A 86 -4.39 -22.00 -10.34
C PRO A 86 -5.32 -23.22 -10.50
N THR A 87 -6.61 -23.04 -10.25
CA THR A 87 -7.65 -24.03 -10.58
C THR A 87 -8.71 -23.40 -11.49
N THR A 88 -9.32 -24.22 -12.33
CA THR A 88 -10.42 -23.84 -13.23
C THR A 88 -11.78 -23.77 -12.53
N SER A 89 -11.88 -24.28 -11.30
CA SER A 89 -13.10 -24.22 -10.51
C SER A 89 -13.38 -22.78 -10.06
N THR A 90 -14.46 -22.18 -10.56
CA THR A 90 -15.02 -20.93 -10.08
C THR A 90 -15.78 -21.18 -8.77
N ALA A 91 -15.05 -21.36 -7.66
CA ALA A 91 -15.69 -21.34 -6.36
C ALA A 91 -16.18 -19.91 -6.07
N ALA A 92 -17.35 -19.81 -5.44
CA ALA A 92 -18.03 -18.54 -5.18
C ALA A 92 -17.09 -17.51 -4.52
N SER A 93 -17.26 -16.25 -4.91
CA SER A 93 -16.54 -15.11 -4.37
C SER A 93 -16.69 -15.07 -2.85
N HIS A 94 -15.63 -15.42 -2.13
CA HIS A 94 -15.49 -14.91 -0.77
C HIS A 94 -15.25 -13.40 -0.89
N ASP A 95 -16.32 -12.64 -0.71
CA ASP A 95 -16.27 -11.19 -0.59
C ASP A 95 -15.64 -10.88 0.76
N TYR A 96 -14.31 -10.86 0.80
CA TYR A 96 -13.60 -10.49 2.01
C TYR A 96 -13.69 -8.98 2.15
N SER A 97 -14.81 -8.54 2.74
CA SER A 97 -14.93 -7.25 3.42
C SER A 97 -13.96 -7.26 4.60
N SER A 98 -12.68 -6.96 4.36
CA SER A 98 -11.75 -6.66 5.46
C SER A 98 -12.10 -5.28 6.03
N SER A 99 -13.17 -5.20 6.82
CA SER A 99 -13.61 -3.96 7.46
C SER A 99 -12.64 -3.45 8.52
N ASP A 100 -11.68 -4.27 8.98
CA ASP A 100 -11.04 -4.05 10.28
C ASP A 100 -9.54 -3.72 10.23
N SER A 101 -8.94 -3.45 9.07
CA SER A 101 -7.53 -3.03 9.06
C SER A 101 -7.14 -2.17 7.87
N HIS A 102 -7.24 -0.85 8.06
CA HIS A 102 -6.73 0.16 7.15
C HIS A 102 -6.00 1.27 7.91
N ASP A 103 -4.68 1.11 8.08
CA ASP A 103 -3.80 2.20 8.52
C ASP A 103 -3.36 3.01 7.30
N THR A 104 -4.28 3.79 6.75
CA THR A 104 -3.98 4.82 5.74
C THR A 104 -4.27 6.18 6.33
N ILE A 105 -3.28 7.07 6.30
CA ILE A 105 -3.48 8.48 6.56
C ILE A 105 -3.48 9.24 5.22
N GLY A 106 -4.48 10.09 5.03
CA GLY A 106 -4.53 11.07 3.97
C GLY A 106 -4.53 12.47 4.58
N MET A 107 -3.84 13.40 3.94
CA MET A 107 -3.78 14.79 4.37
C MET A 107 -3.84 15.71 3.16
N ILE A 108 -4.60 16.79 3.32
CA ILE A 108 -4.65 17.92 2.41
C ILE A 108 -4.19 19.14 3.18
N ALA A 109 -3.33 19.95 2.57
CA ALA A 109 -2.91 21.23 3.09
C ALA A 109 -3.14 22.31 2.03
N ILE A 110 -3.57 23.48 2.48
CA ILE A 110 -3.72 24.68 1.66
C ILE A 110 -2.88 25.77 2.31
N ASP A 111 -1.99 26.40 1.55
CA ASP A 111 -1.16 27.49 2.04
C ASP A 111 -1.83 28.87 1.91
N GLU A 112 -1.17 29.91 2.42
CA GLU A 112 -1.67 31.29 2.38
C GLU A 112 -1.81 31.89 0.97
N ASN A 113 -1.13 31.29 -0.02
CA ASN A 113 -1.22 31.69 -1.43
C ASN A 113 -2.31 30.90 -2.17
N GLY A 114 -3.02 30.00 -1.49
CA GLY A 114 -4.05 29.14 -2.08
C GLY A 114 -3.48 27.92 -2.81
N ASN A 115 -2.19 27.58 -2.65
CA ASN A 115 -1.67 26.35 -3.22
C ASN A 115 -2.18 25.14 -2.44
N VAL A 116 -2.64 24.13 -3.16
CA VAL A 116 -3.23 22.92 -2.60
C VAL A 116 -2.28 21.75 -2.79
N VAL A 117 -2.01 21.01 -1.71
CA VAL A 117 -1.19 19.80 -1.73
C VAL A 117 -1.94 18.68 -1.04
N ALA A 118 -1.94 17.50 -1.66
CA ALA A 118 -2.49 16.29 -1.09
C ALA A 118 -1.44 15.18 -1.03
N GLY A 119 -1.57 14.30 -0.03
CA GLY A 119 -0.75 13.10 0.07
C GLY A 119 -1.36 12.04 0.96
N THR A 120 -1.02 10.79 0.68
CA THR A 120 -1.36 9.65 1.54
C THR A 120 -0.13 8.81 1.89
N SER A 121 -0.22 8.08 3.00
CA SER A 121 0.78 7.09 3.41
C SER A 121 0.11 5.91 4.07
N THR A 122 0.58 4.69 3.78
CA THR A 122 -0.03 3.45 4.27
C THR A 122 0.97 2.31 4.36
N ASN A 123 0.73 1.37 5.27
CA ASN A 123 1.35 0.03 5.22
C ASN A 123 0.55 -0.94 4.33
N GLY A 124 -0.62 -0.53 3.85
CA GLY A 124 -1.58 -1.33 3.11
C GLY A 124 -2.32 -2.34 3.99
N LEU A 125 -3.07 -3.22 3.33
CA LEU A 125 -3.84 -4.28 3.99
C LEU A 125 -2.96 -5.21 4.83
N THR A 126 -3.40 -5.51 6.04
CA THR A 126 -2.82 -6.57 6.88
C THR A 126 -2.95 -7.92 6.18
N HIS A 127 -1.91 -8.76 6.26
CA HIS A 127 -1.82 -10.07 5.60
C HIS A 127 -1.94 -10.07 4.06
N LYS A 128 -1.78 -8.91 3.40
CA LYS A 128 -1.80 -8.80 1.94
C LYS A 128 -0.80 -9.76 1.27
N ILE A 129 -1.14 -10.19 0.06
CA ILE A 129 -0.20 -10.92 -0.81
C ILE A 129 1.06 -10.04 -1.01
N PRO A 130 2.27 -10.58 -0.78
CA PRO A 130 3.51 -9.82 -0.96
C PRO A 130 3.58 -9.20 -2.37
N GLY A 131 3.85 -7.90 -2.43
CA GLY A 131 3.88 -7.14 -3.69
C GLY A 131 2.56 -6.41 -4.00
N ARG A 132 1.46 -6.68 -3.30
CA ARG A 132 0.21 -5.93 -3.46
C ARG A 132 0.40 -4.44 -3.13
N VAL A 133 0.00 -3.59 -4.08
CA VAL A 133 -0.08 -2.13 -3.96
C VAL A 133 -1.56 -1.74 -3.96
N GLY A 134 -1.96 -0.82 -3.08
CA GLY A 134 -3.31 -0.27 -3.03
C GLY A 134 -3.37 1.11 -3.70
N ASP A 135 -4.43 1.86 -3.41
CA ASP A 135 -4.72 3.20 -3.93
C ASP A 135 -3.73 4.27 -3.49
N SER A 136 -3.22 4.20 -2.24
CA SER A 136 -2.52 5.32 -1.63
C SER A 136 -1.36 5.90 -2.46
N PRO A 137 -0.41 5.12 -3.02
CA PRO A 137 0.66 5.70 -3.83
C PRO A 137 0.24 6.07 -5.27
N ILE A 138 -1.04 5.90 -5.64
CA ILE A 138 -1.56 6.15 -6.99
C ILE A 138 -2.30 7.48 -7.01
N ALA A 139 -1.79 8.45 -7.78
CA ALA A 139 -2.48 9.72 -7.96
C ALA A 139 -3.82 9.53 -8.67
N GLY A 140 -4.84 10.27 -8.22
CA GLY A 140 -6.22 10.11 -8.69
C GLY A 140 -6.96 8.92 -8.08
N ALA A 141 -6.31 8.08 -7.28
CA ALA A 141 -6.99 7.06 -6.48
C ALA A 141 -6.85 7.34 -4.98
N GLY A 142 -5.60 7.42 -4.49
CA GLY A 142 -5.32 7.68 -3.07
C GLY A 142 -5.29 9.17 -2.74
N ALA A 143 -4.73 9.99 -3.63
CA ALA A 143 -4.65 11.43 -3.46
C ALA A 143 -4.68 12.14 -4.82
N TYR A 144 -5.34 13.28 -4.87
CA TYR A 144 -5.30 14.19 -6.00
C TYR A 144 -5.37 15.63 -5.52
N ALA A 145 -4.66 16.52 -6.20
CA ALA A 145 -4.68 17.96 -5.92
C ALA A 145 -4.54 18.73 -7.23
N ASP A 146 -5.38 19.74 -7.37
CA ASP A 146 -5.42 20.68 -8.48
C ASP A 146 -5.64 22.07 -7.88
N ASN A 147 -4.74 23.01 -8.16
CA ASN A 147 -4.81 24.36 -7.62
C ASN A 147 -6.04 25.13 -8.12
N ASP A 148 -6.56 24.80 -9.29
CA ASP A 148 -7.69 25.51 -9.89
C ASP A 148 -9.05 24.97 -9.41
N VAL A 149 -9.06 23.79 -8.78
CA VAL A 149 -10.29 23.07 -8.39
C VAL A 149 -10.33 22.72 -6.90
N GLY A 150 -9.28 22.07 -6.38
CA GLY A 150 -9.21 21.58 -5.01
C GLY A 150 -8.43 20.27 -4.87
N ALA A 151 -8.61 19.58 -3.74
CA ALA A 151 -7.94 18.30 -3.49
C ALA A 151 -8.84 17.29 -2.79
N ALA A 152 -8.50 16.02 -2.98
CA ALA A 152 -9.15 14.87 -2.35
C ALA A 152 -8.10 13.84 -1.90
N VAL A 153 -8.41 13.13 -0.81
CA VAL A 153 -7.64 11.98 -0.33
C VAL A 153 -8.59 10.86 0.05
N ALA A 154 -8.18 9.62 -0.21
CA ALA A 154 -8.97 8.42 0.04
C ALA A 154 -8.33 7.53 1.11
N THR A 155 -9.19 6.77 1.78
CA THR A 155 -8.82 5.66 2.68
C THR A 155 -9.87 4.56 2.56
N GLY A 156 -9.49 3.32 2.86
CA GLY A 156 -10.36 2.15 2.80
C GLY A 156 -9.83 1.07 1.87
N ASN A 157 -10.74 0.39 1.16
CA ASN A 157 -10.37 -0.71 0.28
C ASN A 157 -9.68 -0.21 -0.99
N GLY A 158 -8.35 -0.16 -0.98
CA GLY A 158 -7.57 0.32 -2.10
C GLY A 158 -7.80 -0.41 -3.44
N ASP A 159 -8.20 -1.68 -3.44
CA ASP A 159 -8.51 -2.40 -4.68
C ASP A 159 -9.86 -1.95 -5.28
N LEU A 160 -10.76 -1.42 -4.45
CA LEU A 160 -12.00 -0.78 -4.88
C LEU A 160 -11.74 0.66 -5.34
N MET A 161 -10.99 1.44 -4.56
CA MET A 161 -10.66 2.84 -4.87
C MET A 161 -9.96 2.95 -6.22
N MET A 162 -8.99 2.08 -6.51
CA MET A 162 -8.29 2.08 -7.82
C MET A 162 -9.19 1.77 -9.02
N ARG A 163 -10.38 1.18 -8.83
CA ARG A 163 -11.33 0.92 -9.92
C ARG A 163 -12.18 2.13 -10.26
N PHE A 164 -12.48 2.96 -9.27
CA PHE A 164 -13.40 4.09 -9.42
C PHE A 164 -12.72 5.45 -9.47
N LEU A 165 -11.45 5.54 -9.03
CA LEU A 165 -10.67 6.78 -8.99
C LEU A 165 -11.48 7.92 -8.34
N PRO A 166 -11.90 7.73 -7.07
CA PRO A 166 -12.80 8.64 -6.38
C PRO A 166 -12.16 9.99 -6.03
#